data_AF-A0A7W1Q677-F1
#
_entry.id   AF-A0A7W1Q677-F1
#
_cell.length_a   1.000
_cell.length_b   1.000
_cell.length_c   1.000
_cell.angle_alpha   90.00
_cell.angle_beta   90.00
_cell.angle_gamma   90.00
#
_symmetry.space_group_name_H-M   'P 1'
#
loop_
_entity.id
_entity.type
_entity.pdbx_description
1 polymer ?
#
loop_
_entity_poly.entity_id
_entity_poly.type
_entity_poly.pdbx_seq_one_letter_code
_entity_poly.pdbx_strand_id
1 'polypeptide(L)'
;MYGTGDCFKEEAMPARTTRQEARQKMIDTFMSSLDKVIPVDESVPLRGRTFLDWEKQAEQLKRTVIPILLEERAALEETAVVEQGGSCPYCGSDRVYVEKQTSRVEVHSPEGPVVLEKQHCRCRCCDGSFSPSVP
;
A
#
# COMPACT_ATOMS: atom_id res chain seq x y z
N MET A 1 -6.13 36.04 33.50
CA MET A 1 -5.05 35.63 32.58
C MET A 1 -5.33 34.19 32.19
N TYR A 2 -5.98 33.99 31.03
CA TYR A 2 -6.42 32.68 30.57
C TYR A 2 -5.28 31.94 29.87
N GLY A 3 -5.20 30.65 30.17
CA GLY A 3 -4.09 29.76 29.85
C GLY A 3 -3.83 29.57 28.36
N THR A 4 -2.56 29.36 28.07
CA THR A 4 -2.01 28.84 26.82
C THR A 4 -2.65 27.49 26.51
N GLY A 5 -3.58 27.49 25.55
CA GLY A 5 -4.02 26.28 24.87
C GLY A 5 -2.91 25.83 23.95
N ASP A 6 -2.12 24.87 24.40
CA ASP A 6 -1.31 24.05 23.50
C ASP A 6 -2.28 23.20 22.68
N CYS A 7 -2.60 23.67 21.47
CA CYS A 7 -3.12 22.82 20.43
C CYS A 7 -2.07 21.75 20.16
N PHE A 8 -2.22 20.58 20.78
CA PHE A 8 -1.59 19.35 20.34
C PHE A 8 -1.92 19.18 18.85
N LYS A 9 -0.96 19.52 17.99
CA LYS A 9 -0.95 19.04 16.62
C LYS A 9 -0.62 17.56 16.74
N GLU A 10 -1.65 16.73 16.71
CA GLU A 10 -1.51 15.32 16.38
C GLU A 10 -0.79 15.29 15.02
N GLU A 11 0.51 14.98 15.06
CA GLU A 11 1.34 14.93 13.85
C GLU A 11 0.78 13.81 12.98
N ALA A 12 0.06 14.20 11.92
CA ALA A 12 -0.47 13.27 10.93
C ALA A 12 0.67 12.38 10.44
N MET A 13 0.51 11.09 10.71
CA MET A 13 1.53 10.07 10.54
C MET A 13 1.89 9.91 9.05
N PRO A 14 3.18 9.70 8.71
CA PRO A 14 3.61 9.80 7.34
C PRO A 14 3.18 8.59 6.51
N ALA A 15 2.40 8.84 5.47
CA ALA A 15 2.24 7.91 4.36
C ALA A 15 3.61 7.49 3.79
N ARG A 16 3.74 6.25 3.31
CA ARG A 16 4.99 5.74 2.70
C ARG A 16 5.30 6.34 1.34
N THR A 17 4.30 6.96 0.73
CA THR A 17 4.36 7.56 -0.59
C THR A 17 3.52 8.83 -0.57
N THR A 18 3.79 9.76 -1.47
CA THR A 18 2.91 10.91 -1.69
C THR A 18 1.81 10.57 -2.68
N ARG A 19 0.69 11.31 -2.62
CA ARG A 19 -0.39 11.16 -3.62
C ARG A 19 0.12 11.41 -5.05
N GLN A 20 1.10 12.27 -5.22
CA GLN A 20 1.67 12.57 -6.53
C GLN A 20 2.49 11.38 -7.07
N GLU A 21 3.37 10.81 -6.25
CA GLU A 21 4.18 9.65 -6.62
C GLU A 21 3.30 8.42 -6.91
N ALA A 22 2.33 8.14 -6.03
CA ALA A 22 1.35 7.07 -6.22
C ALA A 22 0.59 7.23 -7.56
N ARG A 23 0.12 8.44 -7.86
CA ARG A 23 -0.57 8.72 -9.14
C ARG A 23 0.36 8.55 -10.33
N GLN A 24 1.59 9.04 -10.24
CA GLN A 24 2.55 8.91 -11.35
C GLN A 24 2.83 7.44 -11.64
N LYS A 25 3.12 6.64 -10.60
CA LYS A 25 3.36 5.20 -10.75
C LYS A 25 2.16 4.46 -11.36
N MET A 26 0.93 4.85 -10.96
CA MET A 26 -0.30 4.32 -11.55
C MET A 26 -0.45 4.69 -13.03
N ILE A 27 -0.18 5.95 -13.39
CA ILE A 27 -0.21 6.42 -14.78
C ILE A 27 0.82 5.65 -15.62
N ASP A 28 2.06 5.56 -15.15
CA ASP A 28 3.14 4.88 -15.89
C ASP A 28 2.81 3.39 -16.13
N THR A 29 2.30 2.72 -15.10
CA THR A 29 1.87 1.32 -15.18
C THR A 29 0.71 1.15 -16.15
N PHE A 30 -0.30 2.01 -16.06
CA PHE A 30 -1.46 1.97 -16.93
C PHE A 30 -1.07 2.21 -18.38
N MET A 31 -0.31 3.26 -18.66
CA MET A 31 0.14 3.60 -20.02
C MET A 31 0.99 2.48 -20.62
N SER A 32 1.96 1.93 -19.87
CA SER A 32 2.76 0.79 -20.34
C SER A 32 1.91 -0.46 -20.62
N SER A 33 0.84 -0.67 -19.86
CA SER A 33 -0.09 -1.77 -20.10
C SER A 33 -1.01 -1.49 -21.29
N LEU A 34 -1.46 -0.25 -21.44
CA LEU A 34 -2.30 0.22 -22.53
C LEU A 34 -1.55 0.10 -23.87
N ASP A 35 -0.28 0.50 -23.94
CA ASP A 35 0.55 0.40 -25.16
C ASP A 35 0.66 -1.04 -25.68
N LYS A 36 0.51 -2.04 -24.82
CA LYS A 36 0.51 -3.46 -25.22
C LYS A 36 -0.81 -3.91 -25.82
N VAL A 37 -1.91 -3.20 -25.53
CA VAL A 37 -3.27 -3.52 -25.98
C VAL A 37 -3.64 -2.63 -27.18
N ILE A 38 -3.35 -1.33 -27.07
CA ILE A 38 -3.60 -0.29 -28.06
C ILE A 38 -2.32 0.53 -28.20
N PRO A 39 -1.39 0.10 -29.07
CA PRO A 39 -0.16 0.85 -29.33
C PRO A 39 -0.47 2.23 -29.91
N VAL A 40 0.32 3.24 -29.51
CA VAL A 40 0.23 4.60 -30.09
C VAL A 40 0.73 4.62 -31.55
N ASP A 41 1.69 3.76 -31.89
CA ASP A 41 2.20 3.62 -33.25
C ASP A 41 1.20 2.84 -34.12
N GLU A 42 0.51 3.54 -35.02
CA GLU A 42 -0.48 2.97 -35.94
C GLU A 42 0.11 1.91 -36.90
N SER A 43 1.43 1.85 -37.05
CA SER A 43 2.07 0.79 -37.83
C SER A 43 2.09 -0.57 -37.14
N VAL A 44 1.88 -0.59 -35.81
CA VAL A 44 1.83 -1.83 -35.04
C VAL A 44 0.41 -2.42 -35.10
N PRO A 45 0.25 -3.65 -35.60
CA PRO A 45 -1.07 -4.27 -35.68
C PRO A 45 -1.61 -4.59 -34.28
N LEU A 46 -2.93 -4.37 -34.10
CA LEU A 46 -3.61 -4.78 -32.88
C LEU A 46 -3.58 -6.30 -32.70
N ARG A 47 -3.44 -6.74 -31.44
CA ARG A 47 -3.41 -8.16 -31.09
C ARG A 47 -4.82 -8.72 -30.89
N GLY A 48 -4.99 -9.99 -31.22
CA GLY A 48 -6.27 -10.69 -31.10
C GLY A 48 -7.17 -10.49 -32.32
N ARG A 49 -7.90 -11.54 -32.71
CA ARG A 49 -8.80 -11.51 -33.88
C ARG A 49 -10.27 -11.64 -33.47
N THR A 50 -10.51 -12.06 -32.25
CA THR A 50 -11.83 -12.35 -31.72
C THR A 50 -12.12 -11.49 -30.50
N PHE A 51 -13.41 -11.31 -30.19
CA PHE A 51 -13.84 -10.62 -28.97
C PHE A 51 -13.22 -11.24 -27.70
N LEU A 52 -13.15 -12.56 -27.64
CA LEU A 52 -12.52 -13.28 -26.52
C LEU A 52 -11.04 -12.92 -26.34
N ASP A 53 -10.31 -12.66 -27.44
CA ASP A 53 -8.91 -12.23 -27.35
C ASP A 53 -8.81 -10.82 -26.74
N TRP A 54 -9.78 -9.96 -27.03
CA TRP A 54 -9.84 -8.60 -26.49
C TRP A 54 -10.20 -8.63 -24.99
N GLU A 55 -11.16 -9.48 -24.60
CA GLU A 55 -11.49 -9.69 -23.19
C GLU A 55 -10.29 -10.19 -22.38
N LYS A 56 -9.52 -11.14 -22.92
CA LYS A 56 -8.28 -11.62 -22.27
C LYS A 56 -7.24 -10.52 -22.14
N GLN A 57 -7.13 -9.62 -23.11
CA GLN A 57 -6.23 -8.48 -23.03
C GLN A 57 -6.67 -7.47 -21.97
N ALA A 58 -7.97 -7.16 -21.90
CA ALA A 58 -8.53 -6.30 -20.87
C ALA A 58 -8.37 -6.90 -19.47
N GLU A 59 -8.59 -8.21 -19.33
CA GLU A 59 -8.36 -8.95 -18.08
C GLU A 59 -6.89 -8.86 -17.66
N GLN A 60 -5.94 -9.06 -18.58
CA GLN A 60 -4.51 -8.94 -18.27
C GLN A 60 -4.12 -7.52 -17.84
N LEU A 61 -4.70 -6.49 -18.48
CA LEU A 61 -4.50 -5.11 -18.08
C LEU A 61 -4.99 -4.91 -16.64
N LYS A 62 -6.21 -5.35 -16.32
CA LYS A 62 -6.79 -5.27 -14.98
C LYS A 62 -5.91 -5.96 -13.93
N ARG A 63 -5.43 -7.17 -14.21
CA ARG A 63 -4.51 -7.93 -13.32
C ARG A 63 -3.14 -7.29 -13.14
N THR A 64 -2.77 -6.35 -14.01
CA THR A 64 -1.52 -5.60 -13.87
C THR A 64 -1.73 -4.33 -13.06
N VAL A 65 -2.81 -3.59 -13.36
CA VAL A 65 -3.04 -2.25 -12.80
C VAL A 65 -3.66 -2.30 -11.41
N ILE A 66 -4.61 -3.19 -11.16
CA ILE A 66 -5.35 -3.24 -9.90
C ILE A 66 -4.45 -3.59 -8.71
N PRO A 67 -3.54 -4.58 -8.77
CA PRO A 67 -2.65 -4.86 -7.65
C PRO A 67 -1.81 -3.65 -7.24
N ILE A 68 -1.23 -2.94 -8.21
CA ILE A 68 -0.42 -1.74 -7.95
C ILE A 68 -1.28 -0.63 -7.33
N LEU A 69 -2.53 -0.46 -7.79
CA LEU A 69 -3.46 0.49 -7.15
C LEU A 69 -3.67 0.19 -5.67
N LEU A 70 -3.85 -1.08 -5.33
CA LEU A 70 -4.09 -1.52 -3.95
C LEU A 70 -2.85 -1.31 -3.08
N GLU A 71 -1.65 -1.61 -3.60
CA GLU A 71 -0.38 -1.35 -2.91
C GLU A 71 -0.20 0.15 -2.64
N GLU A 72 -0.38 1.00 -3.66
CA GLU A 72 -0.22 2.45 -3.51
C GLU A 72 -1.28 3.05 -2.58
N ARG A 73 -2.53 2.59 -2.65
CA ARG A 73 -3.59 3.06 -1.73
C ARG A 73 -3.28 2.69 -0.28
N ALA A 74 -2.76 1.49 -0.05
CA ALA A 74 -2.33 1.05 1.28
C ALA A 74 -1.12 1.86 1.78
N ALA A 75 -0.16 2.15 0.90
CA ALA A 75 0.99 3.00 1.21
C ALA A 75 0.61 4.45 1.53
N LEU A 76 -0.50 4.93 0.98
CA LEU A 76 -1.07 6.25 1.23
C LEU A 76 -1.85 6.37 2.55
N GLU A 77 -2.15 5.26 3.23
CA GLU A 77 -2.82 5.35 4.54
C GLU A 77 -1.91 6.07 5.54
N GLU A 78 -2.50 6.93 6.37
CA GLU A 78 -1.78 7.67 7.42
C GLU A 78 -1.11 6.69 8.40
N THR A 79 -1.69 5.50 8.56
CA THR A 79 -1.21 4.44 9.44
C THR A 79 -0.22 3.50 8.75
N ALA A 80 0.18 3.78 7.50
CA ALA A 80 1.13 2.96 6.76
C ALA A 80 2.51 2.92 7.43
N VAL A 81 2.89 3.97 8.16
CA VAL A 81 4.07 4.00 9.03
C VAL A 81 3.68 4.50 10.41
N VAL A 82 3.94 3.68 11.42
CA VAL A 82 3.79 4.06 12.82
C VAL A 82 5.14 4.22 13.48
N GLU A 83 5.28 5.26 14.33
CA GLU A 83 6.47 5.46 15.17
C GLU A 83 6.34 4.73 16.52
N GLN A 84 5.11 4.55 16.99
CA GLN A 84 4.80 3.92 18.27
C GLN A 84 3.85 2.73 18.06
N GLY A 85 4.10 1.65 18.79
CA GLY A 85 3.34 0.39 18.66
C GLY A 85 2.10 0.28 19.55
N GLY A 86 1.80 1.32 20.35
CA GLY A 86 0.70 1.31 21.31
C GLY A 86 0.91 0.32 22.47
N SER A 87 -0.19 -0.23 22.99
CA SER A 87 -0.17 -1.22 24.07
C SER A 87 -0.06 -2.64 23.51
N CYS A 88 0.66 -3.52 24.22
CA CYS A 88 0.81 -4.91 23.83
C CYS A 88 -0.53 -5.65 23.91
N PRO A 89 -1.01 -6.30 22.82
CA PRO A 89 -2.29 -7.00 22.82
C PRO A 89 -2.28 -8.28 23.67
N TYR A 90 -1.10 -8.77 24.06
CA TYR A 90 -0.96 -10.00 24.84
C TYR A 90 -0.94 -9.76 26.36
N CYS A 91 -0.36 -8.66 26.82
CA CYS A 91 -0.17 -8.39 28.25
C CYS A 91 -0.63 -7.00 28.71
N GLY A 92 -1.10 -6.14 27.78
CA GLY A 92 -1.56 -4.78 28.08
C GLY A 92 -0.45 -3.77 28.39
N SER A 93 0.84 -4.18 28.38
CA SER A 93 1.95 -3.27 28.68
C SER A 93 2.17 -2.24 27.57
N ASP A 94 2.46 -1.00 27.96
CA ASP A 94 2.91 0.11 27.13
C ASP A 94 4.41 0.03 26.74
N ARG A 95 5.15 -0.94 27.26
CA ARG A 95 6.59 -1.12 27.00
C ARG A 95 6.84 -1.80 25.65
N VAL A 96 6.30 -1.21 24.58
CA VAL A 96 6.37 -1.69 23.21
C VAL A 96 7.31 -0.81 22.40
N TYR A 97 8.09 -1.41 21.51
CA TYR A 97 8.84 -0.67 20.49
C TYR A 97 8.51 -1.21 19.10
N VAL A 98 8.52 -0.31 18.11
CA VAL A 98 8.39 -0.65 16.69
C VAL A 98 9.77 -1.11 16.19
N GLU A 99 9.81 -2.24 15.52
CA GLU A 99 11.03 -2.75 14.91
C GLU A 99 11.40 -1.91 13.68
N LYS A 100 12.70 -1.69 13.49
CA LYS A 100 13.20 -0.96 12.31
C LYS A 100 13.00 -1.74 11.02
N GLN A 101 12.95 -3.07 11.11
CA GLN A 101 12.78 -3.94 9.95
C GLN A 101 11.30 -4.05 9.62
N THR A 102 10.98 -3.82 8.35
CA THR A 102 9.67 -4.12 7.78
C THR A 102 9.74 -5.45 7.03
N SER A 103 8.59 -6.10 6.88
CA SER A 103 8.45 -7.29 6.03
C SER A 103 7.47 -7.02 4.91
N ARG A 104 7.63 -7.74 3.79
CA ARG A 104 6.63 -7.78 2.71
C ARG A 104 5.73 -8.99 2.89
N VAL A 105 4.43 -8.76 2.80
CA VAL A 105 3.41 -9.81 2.87
C VAL A 105 2.60 -9.78 1.58
N GLU A 106 2.52 -10.94 0.93
CA GLU A 106 1.66 -11.13 -0.23
C GLU A 106 0.23 -11.45 0.24
N VAL A 107 -0.74 -10.73 -0.33
CA VAL A 107 -2.17 -10.94 -0.11
C VAL A 107 -2.81 -11.25 -1.46
N HIS A 108 -3.62 -12.31 -1.52
CA HIS A 108 -4.33 -12.66 -2.74
C HIS A 108 -5.60 -11.82 -2.90
N SER A 109 -5.61 -10.93 -3.89
CA SER A 109 -6.81 -10.23 -4.36
C SER A 109 -7.46 -11.00 -5.52
N PRO A 110 -8.72 -10.69 -5.90
CA PRO A 110 -9.35 -11.28 -7.07
C PRO A 110 -8.53 -11.09 -8.36
N GLU A 111 -7.77 -10.00 -8.45
CA GLU A 111 -7.00 -9.62 -9.64
C GLU A 111 -5.53 -10.06 -9.60
N GLY A 112 -5.12 -10.74 -8.54
CA GLY A 112 -3.76 -11.26 -8.38
C GLY A 112 -3.13 -10.92 -7.03
N PRO A 113 -1.87 -11.32 -6.84
CA PRO A 113 -1.13 -11.05 -5.62
C PRO A 113 -0.87 -9.55 -5.46
N VAL A 114 -1.02 -9.06 -4.23
CA VAL A 114 -0.76 -7.68 -3.80
C VAL A 114 0.29 -7.75 -2.70
N VAL A 115 1.37 -6.97 -2.81
CA VAL A 115 2.46 -6.97 -1.84
C VAL A 115 2.33 -5.77 -0.91
N LEU A 116 1.99 -6.04 0.35
CA LEU A 116 1.87 -5.03 1.38
C LEU A 116 3.12 -5.01 2.27
N GLU A 117 3.61 -3.82 2.58
CA GLU A 117 4.69 -3.68 3.55
C GLU A 117 4.12 -3.55 4.97
N LYS A 118 4.58 -4.41 5.89
CA LYS A 118 4.16 -4.43 7.30
C LYS A 118 5.30 -4.05 8.23
N GLN A 119 4.97 -3.28 9.26
CA GLN A 119 5.84 -3.07 10.42
C GLN A 119 5.55 -4.14 11.48
N HIS A 120 6.51 -4.32 12.38
CA HIS A 120 6.41 -5.21 13.53
C HIS A 120 6.66 -4.45 14.81
N CYS A 121 6.03 -4.89 15.87
CA CYS A 121 6.20 -4.39 17.23
C CYS A 121 6.64 -5.54 18.13
N ARG A 122 7.43 -5.20 19.16
CA ARG A 122 7.83 -6.16 20.18
C ARG A 122 7.63 -5.59 21.59
N CYS A 123 7.04 -6.39 22.48
CA CYS A 123 6.82 -6.01 23.86
C CYS A 123 8.02 -6.38 24.73
N ARG A 124 8.56 -5.43 25.51
CA ARG A 124 9.64 -5.70 26.47
C ARG A 124 9.20 -6.43 27.73
N CYS A 125 7.89 -6.48 28.00
CA CYS A 125 7.34 -7.13 29.19
C CYS A 125 7.16 -8.64 28.99
N CYS A 126 6.50 -9.04 27.89
CA CYS A 126 6.18 -10.45 27.61
C CYS A 126 6.94 -11.05 26.41
N ASP A 127 7.80 -10.28 25.76
CA ASP A 127 8.52 -10.64 24.54
C ASP A 127 7.63 -10.98 23.32
N GLY A 128 6.34 -10.66 23.38
CA GLY A 128 5.40 -10.89 22.27
C GLY A 128 5.69 -10.02 21.05
N SER A 129 5.52 -10.59 19.86
CA SER A 129 5.65 -9.92 18.56
C SER A 129 4.29 -9.83 17.87
N PHE A 130 3.97 -8.66 17.32
CA PHE A 130 2.67 -8.38 16.69
C PHE A 130 2.80 -7.25 15.67
N SER A 131 1.83 -7.14 14.75
CA SER A 131 1.74 -5.96 13.88
C SER A 131 1.18 -4.77 14.66
N PRO A 132 1.72 -3.55 14.45
CA PRO A 132 1.18 -2.37 15.09
C PRO A 132 -0.29 -2.25 14.75
N SER A 133 -1.11 -2.23 15.78
CA SER A 133 -2.52 -1.87 15.70
C SER A 133 -2.58 -0.42 16.12
N VAL A 134 -3.20 0.43 15.31
CA VAL A 134 -3.44 1.83 15.70
C VAL A 134 -4.29 1.81 16.98
N PRO A 135 -4.00 2.66 17.99
CA PRO A 135 -4.93 2.90 19.10
C PRO A 135 -6.29 3.41 18.62
#